data_AF-A0AAV8EFI2-F1
#
_entry.id   AF-A0AAV8EFI2-F1
#
_cell.length_a   1.000
_cell.length_b   1.000
_cell.length_c   1.000
_cell.angle_alpha   90.00
_cell.angle_beta   90.00
_cell.angle_gamma   90.00
#
_symmetry.space_group_name_H-M   'P 1'
#
loop_
_entity.id
_entity.type
_entity.pdbx_description
1 polymer ?
#
loop_
_entity_poly.entity_id
_entity_poly.type
_entity_poly.pdbx_seq_one_letter_code
_entity_poly.pdbx_strand_id
1 'polypeptide(L)'
;MLSLPQAPFLAVGLIEALAAASGMAAATVLSGASIPILSQSFLVWQLLLSAIFLRRQYRFNQILGCFLVTAGVVITVASGSGANASLNGAGIFWSLLMIISFLLQAADTVLKEVIFLDAKKQLKGGSVDLFVVNSFGSAYQAVFMCLLLPFLSKLWGVPFHLLPTYLRNGAGCFLNIGSLSAGCDGAPVLPLLFVLVNMAYNISLLHLLKISSAVVSSLASTFSVPLSIYAFTLPLPYIAASSLPGGFVTGAAVLVAGLVLYCLTPPQTPSNR
;
A
#
# COMPACT_ATOMS: atom_id res chain seq x y z
N MET A 1 26.61 13.11 -5.47
CA MET A 1 25.54 12.21 -5.95
C MET A 1 25.92 10.73 -5.87
N LEU A 2 27.20 10.36 -6.07
CA LEU A 2 27.73 8.98 -5.90
C LEU A 2 28.18 8.60 -4.48
N SER A 3 27.95 9.45 -3.49
CA SER A 3 28.41 9.26 -2.10
C SER A 3 27.35 8.70 -1.16
N LEU A 4 26.15 8.38 -1.65
CA LEU A 4 25.12 7.72 -0.86
C LEU A 4 25.37 6.20 -0.88
N PRO A 5 25.35 5.50 0.26
CA PRO A 5 25.52 4.06 0.29
C PRO A 5 24.40 3.41 -0.54
N GLN A 6 24.77 2.59 -1.53
CA GLN A 6 23.80 1.93 -2.43
C GLN A 6 23.05 0.77 -1.77
N ALA A 7 23.65 0.16 -0.74
CA ALA A 7 23.08 -0.95 0.02
C ALA A 7 21.66 -0.69 0.58
N PRO A 8 21.35 0.46 1.22
CA PRO A 8 19.99 0.75 1.69
C PRO A 8 18.97 0.89 0.55
N PHE A 9 19.36 1.44 -0.60
CA PHE A 9 18.46 1.53 -1.76
C PHE A 9 18.17 0.17 -2.39
N LEU A 10 19.18 -0.71 -2.41
CA LEU A 10 19.01 -2.10 -2.84
C LEU A 10 18.05 -2.86 -1.89
N ALA A 11 18.20 -2.67 -0.58
CA ALA A 11 17.32 -3.28 0.42
C ALA A 11 15.88 -2.80 0.29
N VAL A 12 15.67 -1.49 0.08
CA VAL A 12 14.37 -0.90 -0.24
C VAL A 12 13.75 -1.57 -1.47
N GLY A 13 14.46 -1.62 -2.58
CA GLY A 13 13.94 -2.23 -3.82
C GLY A 13 13.61 -3.72 -3.66
N LEU A 14 14.39 -4.47 -2.87
CA LEU A 14 14.14 -5.88 -2.60
C LEU A 14 12.89 -6.08 -1.73
N ILE A 15 12.77 -5.34 -0.63
CA ILE A 15 11.62 -5.44 0.28
C ILE A 15 10.35 -5.04 -0.46
N GLU A 16 10.39 -3.94 -1.22
CA GLU A 16 9.26 -3.44 -2.00
C GLU A 16 8.83 -4.45 -3.09
N ALA A 17 9.79 -5.07 -3.80
CA ALA A 17 9.50 -6.11 -4.76
C ALA A 17 8.85 -7.35 -4.12
N LEU A 18 9.38 -7.83 -2.99
CA LEU A 18 8.81 -8.98 -2.26
C LEU A 18 7.42 -8.66 -1.73
N ALA A 19 7.21 -7.46 -1.23
CA ALA A 19 5.93 -7.03 -0.69
C ALA A 19 4.88 -6.90 -1.80
N ALA A 20 5.22 -6.30 -2.93
CA ALA A 20 4.34 -6.20 -4.10
C ALA A 20 4.03 -7.58 -4.69
N ALA A 21 5.03 -8.45 -4.82
CA ALA A 21 4.90 -9.81 -5.32
C ALA A 21 3.91 -10.64 -4.50
N SER A 22 4.13 -10.70 -3.17
CA SER A 22 3.27 -11.43 -2.23
C SER A 22 1.88 -10.81 -2.12
N GLY A 23 1.79 -9.47 -2.11
CA GLY A 23 0.53 -8.74 -2.04
C GLY A 23 -0.35 -8.96 -3.26
N MET A 24 0.21 -8.86 -4.46
CA MET A 24 -0.54 -9.14 -5.70
C MET A 24 -0.95 -10.61 -5.80
N ALA A 25 -0.07 -11.55 -5.42
CA ALA A 25 -0.39 -12.96 -5.43
C ALA A 25 -1.55 -13.33 -4.50
N ALA A 26 -1.65 -12.69 -3.34
CA ALA A 26 -2.75 -12.94 -2.42
C ALA A 26 -4.02 -12.14 -2.79
N ALA A 27 -3.88 -10.94 -3.35
CA ALA A 27 -5.00 -10.12 -3.81
C ALA A 27 -5.80 -10.74 -4.96
N THR A 28 -5.23 -11.66 -5.75
CA THR A 28 -5.98 -12.39 -6.78
C THR A 28 -6.92 -13.45 -6.22
N VAL A 29 -6.68 -13.93 -5.00
CA VAL A 29 -7.47 -15.00 -4.36
C VAL A 29 -8.39 -14.44 -3.27
N LEU A 30 -7.96 -13.39 -2.59
CA LEU A 30 -8.76 -12.71 -1.56
C LEU A 30 -9.84 -11.84 -2.19
N SER A 31 -10.99 -11.77 -1.54
CA SER A 31 -12.03 -10.81 -1.94
C SER A 31 -11.60 -9.38 -1.68
N GLY A 32 -12.08 -8.47 -2.53
CA GLY A 32 -11.93 -7.03 -2.35
C GLY A 32 -12.45 -6.50 -1.00
N ALA A 33 -13.35 -7.22 -0.32
CA ALA A 33 -13.77 -6.87 1.04
C ALA A 33 -12.75 -7.30 2.12
N SER A 34 -12.00 -8.37 1.91
CA SER A 34 -10.99 -8.84 2.89
C SER A 34 -9.72 -8.01 2.85
N ILE A 35 -9.36 -7.45 1.69
CA ILE A 35 -8.12 -6.67 1.50
C ILE A 35 -8.05 -5.44 2.44
N PRO A 36 -9.08 -4.56 2.54
CA PRO A 36 -9.02 -3.39 3.42
C PRO A 36 -9.00 -3.74 4.92
N ILE A 37 -9.58 -4.88 5.31
CA ILE A 37 -9.51 -5.40 6.69
C ILE A 37 -8.07 -5.83 6.98
N LEU A 38 -7.48 -6.63 6.09
CA LEU A 38 -6.11 -7.11 6.22
C LEU A 38 -5.10 -5.94 6.12
N SER A 39 -5.40 -4.91 5.33
CA SER A 39 -4.55 -3.71 5.22
C SER A 39 -4.47 -2.91 6.52
N GLN A 40 -5.39 -3.11 7.49
CA GLN A 40 -5.24 -2.48 8.80
C GLN A 40 -4.02 -3.02 9.57
N SER A 41 -3.57 -4.24 9.27
CA SER A 41 -2.32 -4.76 9.82
C SER A 41 -1.11 -3.89 9.46
N PHE A 42 -1.16 -3.19 8.32
CA PHE A 42 -0.12 -2.24 7.91
C PHE A 42 0.10 -1.16 8.96
N LEU A 43 -0.97 -0.53 9.48
CA LEU A 43 -0.87 0.52 10.50
C LEU A 43 -0.23 -0.01 11.79
N VAL A 44 -0.62 -1.22 12.21
CA VAL A 44 -0.10 -1.88 13.42
C VAL A 44 1.40 -2.17 13.26
N TRP A 45 1.78 -2.79 12.14
CA TRP A 45 3.18 -3.08 11.85
C TRP A 45 4.01 -1.82 11.73
N GLN A 46 3.48 -0.77 11.11
CA GLN A 46 4.21 0.48 10.93
C GLN A 46 4.44 1.22 12.25
N LEU A 47 3.47 1.21 13.18
CA LEU A 47 3.67 1.73 14.54
C LEU A 47 4.77 0.96 15.28
N LEU A 48 4.71 -0.37 15.22
CA LEU A 48 5.66 -1.26 15.88
C LEU A 48 7.07 -1.06 15.33
N LEU A 49 7.24 -1.10 14.00
CA LEU A 49 8.53 -0.92 13.34
C LEU A 49 9.05 0.51 13.53
N SER A 50 8.20 1.53 13.48
CA SER A 50 8.63 2.90 13.75
C SER A 50 9.06 3.08 15.21
N ALA A 51 8.39 2.44 16.18
CA ALA A 51 8.82 2.45 17.57
C ALA A 51 10.18 1.75 17.77
N ILE A 52 10.45 0.66 17.05
CA ILE A 52 11.72 -0.09 17.17
C ILE A 52 12.86 0.64 16.45
N PHE A 53 12.70 0.97 15.17
CA PHE A 53 13.77 1.49 14.31
C PHE A 53 14.02 2.99 14.50
N LEU A 54 12.97 3.81 14.68
CA LEU A 54 13.11 5.25 14.92
C LEU A 54 13.13 5.60 16.41
N ARG A 55 12.91 4.63 17.31
CA ARG A 55 12.80 4.84 18.76
C ARG A 55 11.80 5.94 19.15
N ARG A 56 10.72 6.09 18.36
CA ARG A 56 9.66 7.06 18.66
C ARG A 56 8.84 6.59 19.87
N GLN A 57 8.57 7.51 20.78
CA GLN A 57 7.61 7.30 21.85
C GLN A 57 6.25 7.82 21.42
N TYR A 58 5.26 6.92 21.42
CA TYR A 58 3.87 7.24 21.09
C TYR A 58 3.08 7.49 22.36
N ARG A 59 2.28 8.57 22.38
CA ARG A 59 1.34 8.82 23.49
C ARG A 59 0.18 7.84 23.42
N PHE A 60 -0.43 7.59 24.58
CA PHE A 60 -1.66 6.78 24.67
C PHE A 60 -2.74 7.26 23.69
N ASN A 61 -2.94 8.57 23.55
CA ASN A 61 -3.93 9.15 22.62
C ASN A 61 -3.61 8.86 21.15
N GLN A 62 -2.34 8.76 20.77
CA GLN A 62 -1.94 8.40 19.40
C GLN A 62 -2.22 6.91 19.13
N ILE A 63 -1.92 6.04 20.10
CA ILE A 63 -2.23 4.61 20.02
C ILE A 63 -3.75 4.41 19.95
N LEU A 64 -4.50 5.13 20.76
CA LEU A 64 -5.96 5.11 20.77
C LEU A 64 -6.53 5.60 19.42
N GLY A 65 -5.97 6.67 18.85
CA GLY A 65 -6.35 7.18 17.53
C GLY A 65 -6.14 6.15 16.42
N CYS A 66 -4.99 5.47 16.41
CA CYS A 66 -4.74 4.38 15.46
C CYS A 66 -5.67 3.18 15.66
N PHE A 67 -5.99 2.83 16.91
CA PHE A 67 -6.96 1.77 17.22
C PHE A 67 -8.36 2.12 16.70
N LEU A 68 -8.81 3.36 16.92
CA LEU A 68 -10.07 3.89 16.39
C LEU A 68 -10.11 3.83 14.86
N VAL A 69 -9.02 4.20 14.17
CA VAL A 69 -8.91 4.09 12.71
C VAL A 69 -9.08 2.65 12.23
N THR A 70 -8.36 1.71 12.85
CA THR A 70 -8.48 0.27 12.54
C THR A 70 -9.91 -0.23 12.77
N ALA A 71 -10.51 0.11 13.91
CA ALA A 71 -11.88 -0.27 14.24
C ALA A 71 -12.88 0.33 13.24
N GLY A 72 -12.71 1.59 12.84
CA GLY A 72 -13.54 2.26 11.85
C GLY A 72 -13.55 1.55 10.49
N VAL A 73 -12.36 1.13 10.00
CA VAL A 73 -12.29 0.35 8.76
C VAL A 73 -12.96 -1.01 8.91
N VAL A 74 -12.69 -1.73 10.01
CA VAL A 74 -13.32 -3.04 10.26
C VAL A 74 -14.84 -2.92 10.30
N ILE A 75 -15.39 -1.93 11.01
CA ILE A 75 -16.85 -1.70 11.08
C ILE A 75 -17.42 -1.40 9.69
N THR A 76 -16.77 -0.51 8.93
CA THR A 76 -17.21 -0.09 7.59
C THR A 76 -17.31 -1.30 6.66
N VAL A 77 -16.31 -2.18 6.68
CA VAL A 77 -16.17 -3.28 5.73
C VAL A 77 -16.92 -4.53 6.18
N ALA A 78 -16.91 -4.85 7.48
CA ALA A 78 -17.65 -5.99 8.04
C ALA A 78 -19.17 -5.82 7.95
N SER A 79 -19.66 -4.57 7.86
CA SER A 79 -21.07 -4.28 7.64
C SER A 79 -21.54 -4.52 6.20
N GLY A 80 -20.63 -4.86 5.28
CA GLY A 80 -20.95 -5.30 3.93
C GLY A 80 -21.34 -6.78 3.92
N SER A 81 -22.36 -7.13 3.13
CA SER A 81 -23.00 -8.45 3.08
C SER A 81 -22.09 -9.63 2.64
N GLY A 82 -20.82 -9.39 2.29
CA GLY A 82 -19.87 -10.40 1.81
C GLY A 82 -18.60 -10.61 2.66
N ALA A 83 -18.36 -9.83 3.72
CA ALA A 83 -17.07 -9.85 4.43
C ALA A 83 -16.83 -11.15 5.23
N ASN A 84 -17.85 -11.65 5.95
CA ASN A 84 -17.71 -12.82 6.83
C ASN A 84 -17.64 -14.15 6.06
N ALA A 85 -18.39 -14.28 4.95
CA ALA A 85 -18.32 -15.45 4.08
C ALA A 85 -16.98 -15.50 3.34
N SER A 86 -16.44 -14.34 2.96
CA SER A 86 -15.20 -14.27 2.20
C SER A 86 -13.94 -14.53 3.01
N LEU A 87 -13.88 -14.16 4.29
CA LEU A 87 -12.73 -14.44 5.15
C LEU A 87 -12.62 -15.93 5.49
N ASN A 88 -13.76 -16.64 5.62
CA ASN A 88 -13.79 -18.08 5.86
C ASN A 88 -13.48 -18.91 4.61
N GLY A 89 -13.77 -18.39 3.41
CA GLY A 89 -13.43 -19.04 2.14
C GLY A 89 -11.99 -18.77 1.67
N ALA A 90 -11.39 -17.68 2.12
CA ALA A 90 -9.99 -17.34 1.83
C ALA A 90 -9.06 -18.23 2.65
N GLY A 91 -8.38 -19.18 1.99
CA GLY A 91 -7.44 -20.07 2.67
C GLY A 91 -6.46 -19.30 3.56
N ILE A 92 -6.27 -19.77 4.80
CA ILE A 92 -5.44 -19.15 5.85
C ILE A 92 -4.07 -18.72 5.32
N PHE A 93 -3.50 -19.51 4.40
CA PHE A 93 -2.25 -19.23 3.71
C PHE A 93 -2.24 -17.86 3.00
N TRP A 94 -3.28 -17.53 2.22
CA TRP A 94 -3.35 -16.29 1.44
C TRP A 94 -3.57 -15.07 2.34
N SER A 95 -4.40 -15.22 3.39
CA SER A 95 -4.57 -14.18 4.40
C SER A 95 -3.27 -13.88 5.14
N LEU A 96 -2.52 -14.92 5.52
CA LEU A 96 -1.22 -14.78 6.18
C LEU A 96 -0.17 -14.18 5.23
N LEU A 97 -0.19 -14.57 3.96
CA LEU A 97 0.67 -14.00 2.92
C LEU A 97 0.40 -12.49 2.73
N MET A 98 -0.87 -12.05 2.78
CA MET A 98 -1.19 -10.61 2.78
C MET A 98 -0.66 -9.88 4.01
N ILE A 99 -0.80 -10.46 5.21
CA ILE A 99 -0.31 -9.83 6.44
C ILE A 99 1.22 -9.67 6.36
N ILE A 100 1.93 -10.68 5.85
CA ILE A 100 3.38 -10.60 5.60
C ILE A 100 3.69 -9.54 4.55
N SER A 101 2.92 -9.43 3.48
CA SER A 101 3.08 -8.36 2.48
C SER A 101 2.96 -6.98 3.14
N PHE A 102 1.95 -6.75 3.98
CA PHE A 102 1.80 -5.48 4.69
C PHE A 102 2.91 -5.21 5.71
N LEU A 103 3.45 -6.25 6.36
CA LEU A 103 4.64 -6.12 7.21
C LEU A 103 5.85 -5.63 6.39
N LEU A 104 6.09 -6.22 5.22
CA LEU A 104 7.19 -5.82 4.34
C LEU A 104 6.99 -4.40 3.78
N GLN A 105 5.77 -4.05 3.38
CA GLN A 105 5.44 -2.67 2.97
C GLN A 105 5.71 -1.67 4.12
N ALA A 106 5.32 -2.01 5.35
CA ALA A 106 5.56 -1.16 6.51
C ALA A 106 7.06 -1.05 6.86
N ALA A 107 7.83 -2.13 6.69
CA ALA A 107 9.26 -2.11 6.84
C ALA A 107 9.94 -1.21 5.80
N ASP A 108 9.49 -1.26 4.55
CA ASP A 108 9.97 -0.38 3.49
C ASP A 108 9.72 1.10 3.79
N THR A 109 8.50 1.48 4.19
CA THR A 109 8.19 2.89 4.50
C THR A 109 9.01 3.42 5.68
N VAL A 110 9.19 2.59 6.71
CA VAL A 110 10.04 2.93 7.88
C VAL A 110 11.52 3.02 7.48
N LEU A 111 12.01 2.12 6.64
CA LEU A 111 13.39 2.17 6.13
C LEU A 111 13.64 3.43 5.29
N LYS A 112 12.71 3.79 4.40
CA LYS A 112 12.73 5.05 3.64
C LYS A 112 12.79 6.25 4.59
N GLU A 113 11.99 6.26 5.66
CA GLU A 113 12.04 7.33 6.69
C GLU A 113 13.42 7.42 7.37
N VAL A 114 14.03 6.28 7.73
CA VAL A 114 15.39 6.24 8.30
C VAL A 114 16.43 6.81 7.33
N ILE A 115 16.36 6.46 6.05
CA ILE A 115 17.26 6.98 5.00
C ILE A 115 17.12 8.51 4.88
N PHE A 116 15.89 9.03 4.88
CA PHE A 116 15.67 10.48 4.83
C PHE A 116 16.23 11.20 6.06
N LEU A 117 16.05 10.63 7.26
CA LEU A 117 16.56 11.19 8.50
C LEU A 117 18.10 11.18 8.55
N ASP A 118 18.72 10.07 8.14
CA ASP A 118 20.18 9.96 8.12
C ASP A 118 20.80 10.90 7.10
N ALA A 119 20.21 10.98 5.89
CA ALA A 119 20.70 11.90 4.88
C ALA A 119 20.57 13.38 5.29
N LYS A 120 19.50 13.75 6.01
CA LYS A 120 19.36 15.11 6.57
C LYS A 120 20.47 15.46 7.57
N LYS A 121 20.92 14.48 8.37
CA LYS A 121 22.05 14.64 9.30
C LYS A 121 23.38 14.79 8.55
N GLN A 122 23.63 13.93 7.56
CA GLN A 122 24.88 13.95 6.79
C GLN A 122 25.03 15.22 5.94
N LEU A 123 23.92 15.75 5.41
CA LEU A 123 23.92 16.93 4.54
C LEU A 123 23.78 18.28 5.28
N LYS A 124 23.97 18.32 6.62
CA LYS A 124 23.85 19.54 7.45
C LYS A 124 22.60 20.39 7.14
N GLY A 125 21.45 19.74 6.95
CA GLY A 125 20.18 20.40 6.63
C GLY A 125 19.80 20.41 5.14
N GLY A 126 20.68 19.94 4.24
CA GLY A 126 20.30 19.58 2.87
C GLY A 126 19.36 18.38 2.85
N SER A 127 18.39 18.37 1.94
CA SER A 127 17.50 17.23 1.76
C SER A 127 17.89 16.44 0.52
N VAL A 128 17.93 15.11 0.61
CA VAL A 128 18.01 14.26 -0.58
C VAL A 128 16.75 14.49 -1.42
N ASP A 129 16.94 14.56 -2.73
CA ASP A 129 15.84 14.69 -3.67
C ASP A 129 14.96 13.44 -3.62
N LEU A 130 13.66 13.65 -3.48
CA LEU A 130 12.67 12.59 -3.39
C LEU A 130 12.67 11.72 -4.64
N PHE A 131 12.89 12.37 -5.80
CA PHE A 131 12.96 11.70 -7.08
C PHE A 131 14.12 10.71 -7.16
N VAL A 132 15.24 10.98 -6.49
CA VAL A 132 16.38 10.07 -6.45
C VAL A 132 16.00 8.80 -5.68
N VAL A 133 15.45 8.94 -4.47
CA VAL A 133 15.05 7.78 -3.64
C VAL A 133 13.98 6.95 -4.34
N ASN A 134 12.95 7.60 -4.90
CA ASN A 134 11.88 6.92 -5.61
C ASN A 134 12.39 6.23 -6.88
N SER A 135 13.19 6.91 -7.70
CA SER A 135 13.66 6.35 -8.98
C SER A 135 14.63 5.20 -8.78
N PHE A 136 15.57 5.31 -7.84
CA PHE A 136 16.48 4.19 -7.51
C PHE A 136 15.70 3.03 -6.88
N GLY A 137 14.77 3.30 -5.96
CA GLY A 137 13.89 2.29 -5.38
C GLY A 137 13.10 1.53 -6.46
N SER A 138 12.40 2.25 -7.34
CA SER A 138 11.63 1.66 -8.45
C SER A 138 12.50 0.93 -9.47
N ALA A 139 13.71 1.42 -9.76
CA ALA A 139 14.64 0.73 -10.66
C ALA A 139 15.08 -0.63 -10.09
N TYR A 140 15.51 -0.66 -8.81
CA TYR A 140 15.86 -1.93 -8.15
C TYR A 140 14.64 -2.84 -7.98
N GLN A 141 13.48 -2.28 -7.62
CA GLN A 141 12.23 -3.02 -7.56
C GLN A 141 11.89 -3.70 -8.89
N ALA A 142 12.03 -2.99 -10.01
CA ALA A 142 11.78 -3.54 -11.34
C ALA A 142 12.73 -4.71 -11.65
N VAL A 143 14.02 -4.58 -11.33
CA VAL A 143 15.01 -5.65 -11.51
C VAL A 143 14.66 -6.87 -10.65
N PHE A 144 14.35 -6.68 -9.37
CA PHE A 144 13.97 -7.79 -8.48
C PHE A 144 12.64 -8.42 -8.86
N MET A 145 11.67 -7.63 -9.32
CA MET A 145 10.41 -8.16 -9.87
C MET A 145 10.66 -9.00 -11.11
N CYS A 146 11.51 -8.55 -12.04
CA CYS A 146 11.90 -9.34 -13.20
C CYS A 146 12.60 -10.65 -12.79
N LEU A 147 13.40 -10.62 -11.74
CA LEU A 147 14.06 -11.81 -11.20
C LEU A 147 13.09 -12.75 -10.47
N LEU A 148 12.03 -12.22 -9.87
CA LEU A 148 11.00 -12.97 -9.14
C LEU A 148 9.84 -13.45 -10.03
N LEU A 149 9.66 -12.89 -11.24
CA LEU A 149 8.73 -13.36 -12.27
C LEU A 149 8.67 -14.89 -12.42
N PRO A 150 9.80 -15.61 -12.50
CA PRO A 150 9.77 -17.07 -12.54
C PRO A 150 8.98 -17.70 -11.38
N PHE A 151 9.30 -17.27 -10.16
CA PHE A 151 8.65 -17.78 -8.96
C PHE A 151 7.17 -17.38 -8.90
N LEU A 152 6.87 -16.13 -9.26
CA LEU A 152 5.51 -15.59 -9.35
C LEU A 152 4.64 -16.35 -10.36
N SER A 153 5.19 -16.72 -11.52
CA SER A 153 4.49 -17.51 -12.53
C SER A 153 3.97 -18.83 -11.95
N LYS A 154 4.76 -19.51 -11.10
CA LYS A 154 4.28 -20.72 -10.41
C LYS A 154 3.19 -20.43 -9.39
N LEU A 155 3.32 -19.34 -8.62
CA LEU A 155 2.32 -18.93 -7.63
C LEU A 155 0.99 -18.53 -8.26
N TRP A 156 1.01 -17.91 -9.44
CA TRP A 156 -0.17 -17.55 -10.21
C TRP A 156 -0.74 -18.72 -11.04
N GLY A 157 -0.12 -19.89 -10.99
CA GLY A 157 -0.57 -21.08 -11.72
C GLY A 157 -0.26 -21.06 -13.22
N VAL A 158 0.59 -20.16 -13.69
CA VAL A 158 0.96 -20.04 -15.11
C VAL A 158 2.22 -20.85 -15.40
N PRO A 159 2.17 -21.84 -16.30
CA PRO A 159 3.37 -22.56 -16.72
C PRO A 159 4.35 -21.62 -17.40
N PHE A 160 5.62 -21.71 -17.02
CA PHE A 160 6.72 -20.87 -17.52
C PHE A 160 6.80 -20.74 -19.05
N HIS A 161 6.50 -21.82 -19.77
CA HIS A 161 6.58 -21.83 -21.23
C HIS A 161 5.49 -20.98 -21.90
N LEU A 162 4.40 -20.67 -21.19
CA LEU A 162 3.37 -19.76 -21.68
C LEU A 162 3.66 -18.29 -21.32
N LEU A 163 4.61 -18.00 -20.43
CA LEU A 163 4.88 -16.64 -19.97
C LEU A 163 5.16 -15.65 -21.13
N PRO A 164 5.95 -15.99 -22.16
CA PRO A 164 6.14 -15.11 -23.31
C PRO A 164 4.86 -14.86 -24.10
N THR A 165 4.01 -15.87 -24.23
CA THR A 165 2.71 -15.76 -24.90
C THR A 165 1.74 -14.92 -24.09
N TYR A 166 1.72 -15.04 -22.76
CA TYR A 166 0.94 -14.18 -21.87
C TYR A 166 1.39 -12.72 -21.95
N LEU A 167 2.70 -12.46 -21.96
CA LEU A 167 3.24 -11.10 -22.13
C LEU A 167 2.88 -10.52 -23.50
N ARG A 168 2.96 -11.32 -24.56
CA ARG A 168 2.57 -10.91 -25.92
C ARG A 168 1.08 -10.60 -26.02
N ASN A 169 0.22 -11.44 -25.44
CA ASN A 169 -1.22 -11.24 -25.41
C ASN A 169 -1.60 -10.01 -24.57
N GLY A 170 -0.93 -9.82 -23.42
CA GLY A 170 -1.10 -8.63 -22.58
C GLY A 170 -0.66 -7.34 -23.30
N ALA A 171 0.47 -7.38 -24.01
CA ALA A 171 0.93 -6.26 -24.83
C ALA A 171 -0.01 -5.97 -26.01
N GLY A 172 -0.56 -7.01 -26.65
CA GLY A 172 -1.57 -6.87 -27.69
C GLY A 172 -2.86 -6.23 -27.17
N CYS A 173 -3.33 -6.66 -26.00
CA CYS A 173 -4.49 -6.06 -25.31
C CYS A 173 -4.21 -4.61 -24.91
N PHE A 174 -3.03 -4.31 -24.36
CA PHE A 174 -2.63 -2.96 -23.96
C PHE A 174 -2.55 -2.01 -25.16
N LEU A 175 -1.88 -2.42 -26.24
CA LEU A 175 -1.74 -1.62 -27.45
C LEU A 175 -3.00 -1.63 -28.33
N ASN A 176 -4.03 -2.36 -27.93
CA ASN A 176 -5.27 -2.57 -28.68
C ASN A 176 -5.00 -3.08 -30.13
N ILE A 177 -3.95 -3.89 -30.29
CA ILE A 177 -3.55 -4.51 -31.56
C ILE A 177 -4.14 -5.92 -31.58
N GLY A 178 -5.35 -6.05 -32.11
CA GLY A 178 -6.07 -7.32 -32.21
C GLY A 178 -7.52 -7.16 -31.76
N SER A 179 -8.38 -6.83 -32.70
CA SER A 179 -9.84 -6.88 -32.52
C SER A 179 -10.26 -8.29 -32.06
N LEU A 180 -11.09 -8.40 -31.02
CA LEU A 180 -11.72 -9.62 -30.47
C LEU A 180 -10.91 -10.45 -29.46
N SER A 181 -10.63 -9.89 -28.28
CA SER A 181 -10.66 -10.70 -27.05
C SER A 181 -11.62 -10.05 -26.06
N ALA A 182 -12.67 -10.76 -25.65
CA ALA A 182 -13.63 -10.27 -24.67
C ALA A 182 -12.88 -9.90 -23.38
N GLY A 183 -12.88 -8.62 -22.99
CA GLY A 183 -12.23 -8.14 -21.76
C GLY A 183 -11.07 -7.16 -21.92
N CYS A 184 -10.75 -6.66 -23.12
CA CYS A 184 -9.80 -5.57 -23.34
C CYS A 184 -10.45 -4.17 -23.38
N ASP A 185 -11.70 -4.04 -22.95
CA ASP A 185 -12.45 -2.79 -22.99
C ASP A 185 -11.77 -1.71 -22.12
N GLY A 186 -11.44 -0.57 -22.75
CA GLY A 186 -10.80 0.56 -22.07
C GLY A 186 -9.27 0.62 -22.16
N ALA A 187 -8.61 -0.36 -22.79
CA ALA A 187 -7.18 -0.27 -23.12
C ALA A 187 -6.92 0.64 -24.35
N PRO A 188 -5.83 1.44 -24.39
CA PRO A 188 -4.78 1.62 -23.39
C PRO A 188 -5.10 2.64 -22.28
N VAL A 189 -6.18 3.42 -22.43
CA VAL A 189 -6.43 4.63 -21.63
C VAL A 189 -6.58 4.31 -20.14
N LEU A 190 -7.33 3.27 -19.79
CA LEU A 190 -7.60 2.90 -18.40
C LEU A 190 -6.33 2.41 -17.67
N PRO A 191 -5.50 1.49 -18.23
CA PRO A 191 -4.19 1.17 -17.67
C PRO A 191 -3.23 2.37 -17.56
N LEU A 192 -3.19 3.24 -18.57
CA LEU A 192 -2.34 4.44 -18.53
C LEU A 192 -2.77 5.41 -17.42
N LEU A 193 -4.08 5.64 -17.28
CA LEU A 193 -4.62 6.46 -16.21
C LEU A 193 -4.29 5.86 -14.84
N PHE A 194 -4.40 4.53 -14.68
CA PHE A 194 -4.00 3.84 -13.47
C PHE A 194 -2.52 4.09 -13.14
N VAL A 195 -1.61 3.94 -14.11
CA VAL A 195 -0.17 4.18 -13.91
C VAL A 195 0.10 5.63 -13.50
N LEU A 196 -0.54 6.60 -14.16
CA LEU A 196 -0.38 8.02 -13.86
C LEU A 196 -0.86 8.36 -12.44
N VAL A 197 -2.04 7.89 -12.06
CA VAL A 197 -2.60 8.12 -10.71
C VAL A 197 -1.76 7.41 -9.64
N ASN A 198 -1.33 6.18 -9.89
CA ASN A 198 -0.48 5.44 -8.95
C ASN A 198 0.88 6.13 -8.74
N MET A 199 1.49 6.63 -9.82
CA MET A 199 2.74 7.40 -9.72
C MET A 199 2.55 8.70 -8.94
N ALA A 200 1.49 9.45 -9.23
CA ALA A 200 1.15 10.67 -8.49
C ALA A 200 0.90 10.39 -7.00
N TYR A 201 0.22 9.28 -6.69
CA TYR A 201 -0.04 8.82 -5.33
C TYR A 201 1.26 8.48 -4.58
N ASN A 202 2.15 7.68 -5.17
CA ASN A 202 3.43 7.31 -4.54
C ASN A 202 4.33 8.53 -4.30
N ILE A 203 4.42 9.46 -5.26
CA ILE A 203 5.18 10.70 -5.10
C ILE A 203 4.58 11.56 -3.98
N SER A 204 3.24 11.67 -3.92
CA SER A 204 2.55 12.44 -2.87
C SER A 204 2.77 11.84 -1.48
N LEU A 205 2.68 10.51 -1.33
CA LEU A 205 2.96 9.82 -0.07
C LEU A 205 4.40 9.99 0.39
N LEU A 206 5.36 9.92 -0.54
CA LEU A 206 6.76 10.14 -0.26
C LEU A 206 7.05 11.59 0.16
N HIS A 207 6.40 12.55 -0.48
CA HIS A 207 6.48 13.96 -0.09
C HIS A 207 5.91 14.17 1.32
N LEU A 208 4.78 13.55 1.64
CA LEU A 208 4.17 13.59 2.97
C LEU A 208 5.06 12.93 4.03
N LEU A 209 5.68 11.79 3.70
CA LEU A 209 6.63 11.09 4.56
C LEU A 209 7.85 11.96 4.85
N LYS A 210 8.36 12.70 3.85
CA LYS A 210 9.50 13.63 4.00
C LYS A 210 9.20 14.79 4.95
N ILE A 211 7.99 15.34 4.91
CA ILE A 211 7.60 16.50 5.74
C ILE A 211 7.16 16.08 7.14
N SER A 212 6.49 14.93 7.26
CA SER A 212 5.85 14.48 8.50
C SER A 212 6.50 13.21 9.05
N SER A 213 5.81 12.06 8.93
CA SER A 213 6.25 10.77 9.43
C SER A 213 5.58 9.65 8.65
N ALA A 214 6.13 8.43 8.71
CA ALA A 214 5.48 7.27 8.14
C ALA A 214 4.04 7.10 8.67
N VAL A 215 3.81 7.27 9.98
CA VAL A 215 2.50 7.08 10.63
C VAL A 215 1.46 8.08 10.14
N VAL A 216 1.83 9.36 9.99
CA VAL A 216 0.91 10.37 9.42
C VAL A 216 0.61 10.05 7.96
N SER A 217 1.61 9.61 7.20
CA SER A 217 1.43 9.24 5.79
C SER A 217 0.46 8.07 5.62
N SER A 218 0.60 7.03 6.47
CA SER A 218 -0.31 5.88 6.47
C SER A 218 -1.72 6.21 6.94
N LEU A 219 -1.86 7.13 7.90
CA LEU A 219 -3.16 7.61 8.36
C LEU A 219 -3.87 8.39 7.24
N ALA A 220 -3.15 9.25 6.53
CA ALA A 220 -3.67 9.96 5.36
C ALA A 220 -4.11 8.99 4.24
N SER A 221 -3.32 7.95 3.95
CA SER A 221 -3.75 6.92 2.98
C SER A 221 -4.96 6.13 3.45
N THR A 222 -5.13 5.93 4.76
CA THR A 222 -6.27 5.19 5.30
C THR A 222 -7.58 5.96 5.14
N PHE A 223 -7.54 7.30 5.11
CA PHE A 223 -8.69 8.13 4.79
C PHE A 223 -9.20 7.91 3.34
N SER A 224 -8.35 7.43 2.43
CA SER A 224 -8.77 7.08 1.07
C SER A 224 -9.70 5.86 1.02
N VAL A 225 -9.71 5.01 2.06
CA VAL A 225 -10.55 3.79 2.12
C VAL A 225 -12.06 4.10 2.16
N PRO A 226 -12.57 4.94 3.09
CA PRO A 226 -13.99 5.31 3.05
C PRO A 226 -14.36 6.07 1.77
N LEU A 227 -13.43 6.87 1.22
CA LEU A 227 -13.67 7.57 -0.04
C LEU A 227 -13.81 6.61 -1.23
N SER A 228 -12.99 5.54 -1.28
CA SER A 228 -13.12 4.52 -2.33
C SER A 228 -14.40 3.70 -2.19
N ILE A 229 -14.80 3.36 -0.97
CA ILE A 229 -16.08 2.69 -0.71
C ILE A 229 -17.25 3.57 -1.15
N TYR A 230 -17.19 4.88 -0.88
CA TYR A 230 -18.18 5.82 -1.39
C TYR A 230 -18.16 5.89 -2.92
N ALA A 231 -16.97 5.92 -3.55
CA ALA A 231 -16.86 5.93 -5.00
C ALA A 231 -17.48 4.68 -5.67
N PHE A 232 -17.38 3.50 -5.04
CA PHE A 232 -18.02 2.26 -5.54
C PHE A 232 -19.56 2.28 -5.49
N THR A 233 -20.15 3.27 -4.82
CA THR A 233 -21.61 3.46 -4.79
C THR A 233 -22.11 4.31 -5.95
N LEU A 234 -21.21 5.05 -6.61
CA LEU A 234 -21.51 5.82 -7.80
C LEU A 234 -21.61 4.88 -9.02
N PRO A 235 -22.50 5.16 -9.98
CA PRO A 235 -22.59 4.42 -11.24
C PRO A 235 -21.39 4.78 -12.13
N LEU A 236 -20.22 4.25 -11.79
CA LEU A 236 -18.99 4.45 -12.54
C LEU A 236 -18.98 3.55 -13.80
N PRO A 237 -18.45 4.04 -14.93
CA PRO A 237 -18.24 3.18 -16.09
C PRO A 237 -17.34 1.99 -15.69
N TYR A 238 -17.67 0.79 -16.18
CA TYR A 238 -16.99 -0.49 -15.93
C TYR A 238 -17.19 -1.15 -14.56
N ILE A 239 -17.98 -0.58 -13.64
CA ILE A 239 -18.25 -1.17 -12.32
C ILE A 239 -19.75 -1.18 -12.04
N ALA A 240 -20.29 -2.31 -11.57
CA ALA A 240 -21.67 -2.38 -11.12
C ALA A 240 -21.84 -1.61 -9.79
N ALA A 241 -22.78 -0.65 -9.77
CA ALA A 241 -23.08 0.13 -8.57
C ALA A 241 -23.54 -0.81 -7.44
N SER A 242 -22.88 -0.71 -6.28
CA SER A 242 -23.18 -1.51 -5.10
C SER A 242 -23.89 -0.68 -4.04
N SER A 243 -24.79 -1.31 -3.26
CA SER A 243 -25.48 -0.64 -2.16
C SER A 243 -24.53 -0.27 -1.02
N LEU A 244 -24.70 0.92 -0.45
CA LEU A 244 -23.96 1.38 0.74
C LEU A 244 -24.09 0.37 1.90
N PRO A 245 -22.97 -0.10 2.48
CA PRO A 245 -23.00 -0.90 3.69
C PRO A 245 -23.70 -0.14 4.83
N GLY A 246 -24.60 -0.79 5.57
CA GLY A 246 -25.38 -0.13 6.63
C GLY A 246 -24.54 0.49 7.75
N GLY A 247 -23.34 -0.06 8.02
CA GLY A 247 -22.39 0.49 8.98
C GLY A 247 -21.36 1.45 8.40
N PHE A 248 -21.47 1.86 7.13
CA PHE A 248 -20.50 2.74 6.47
C PHE A 248 -20.37 4.08 7.20
N VAL A 249 -21.49 4.73 7.52
CA VAL A 249 -21.50 6.04 8.18
C VAL A 249 -20.86 5.95 9.57
N THR A 250 -21.21 4.93 10.34
CA THR A 250 -20.65 4.70 11.68
C THR A 250 -19.15 4.43 11.61
N GLY A 251 -18.71 3.55 10.72
CA GLY A 251 -17.29 3.23 10.57
C GLY A 251 -16.47 4.41 10.06
N ALA A 252 -16.99 5.19 9.11
CA ALA A 252 -16.35 6.41 8.64
C ALA A 252 -16.25 7.48 9.74
N ALA A 253 -17.30 7.67 10.54
CA ALA A 253 -17.28 8.61 11.67
C ALA A 253 -16.23 8.20 12.73
N VAL A 254 -16.16 6.90 13.07
CA VAL A 254 -15.17 6.35 13.99
C VAL A 254 -13.74 6.54 13.45
N LEU A 255 -13.53 6.29 12.15
CA LEU A 255 -12.24 6.49 11.49
C LEU A 255 -11.80 7.96 11.54
N VAL A 256 -12.69 8.89 11.19
CA VAL A 256 -12.41 10.33 11.21
C VAL A 256 -12.13 10.80 12.64
N ALA A 257 -12.89 10.31 13.63
CA ALA A 257 -12.64 10.61 15.03
C ALA A 257 -11.25 10.12 15.48
N GLY A 258 -10.83 8.92 15.07
CA GLY A 258 -9.49 8.39 15.32
C GLY A 258 -8.38 9.23 14.69
N LEU A 259 -8.59 9.69 13.45
CA LEU A 259 -7.67 10.58 12.73
C LEU A 259 -7.53 11.92 13.47
N VAL A 260 -8.66 12.54 13.85
CA VAL A 260 -8.69 13.81 14.59
C VAL A 260 -7.98 13.66 15.94
N LEU A 261 -8.25 12.58 16.68
CA LEU A 261 -7.59 12.30 17.95
C LEU A 261 -6.07 12.19 17.79
N TYR A 262 -5.60 11.52 16.73
CA TYR A 262 -4.18 11.40 16.43
C TYR A 262 -3.57 12.77 16.09
N CYS A 263 -4.19 13.53 15.19
CA CYS A 263 -3.69 14.83 14.71
C CYS A 263 -3.69 15.92 15.80
N LEU A 264 -4.68 15.91 16.69
CA LEU A 264 -4.76 16.87 17.80
C LEU A 264 -3.79 16.54 18.95
N THR A 265 -3.22 15.34 18.97
CA THR A 265 -2.27 14.96 20.02
C THR A 265 -0.88 15.48 19.66
N PRO A 266 -0.31 16.44 20.43
CA PRO A 266 1.01 16.96 20.13
C PRO A 266 2.08 15.86 20.28
N PRO A 267 3.07 15.79 19.39
CA PRO A 267 4.18 14.85 19.51
C PRO A 267 4.93 15.09 20.83
N GLN A 268 5.40 14.03 21.47
CA GLN A 268 6.26 14.18 22.65
C GLN A 268 7.56 14.85 22.23
N THR A 269 7.81 16.04 22.77
CA THR A 269 9.15 16.64 22.76
C THR A 269 10.08 15.67 23.48
N PRO A 270 11.18 15.22 22.85
CA PRO A 270 12.14 14.37 23.55
C PRO A 270 12.64 15.14 24.77
N SER A 271 12.46 14.58 25.96
CA SER A 271 13.15 15.10 27.14
C SER A 271 14.63 14.92 26.89
N ASN A 272 15.37 16.02 26.72
CA ASN A 272 16.83 15.99 26.76
C ASN A 272 17.25 15.30 28.07
N ARG A 273 17.72 14.06 27.96
CA ARG A 273 18.56 13.39 28.95
C ARG A 273 19.81 12.92 28.24
#